data_AF-A0A6L8A1L2-F1
#
_entry.id   AF-A0A6L8A1L2-F1
#
_cell.length_a   1.000
_cell.length_b   1.000
_cell.length_c   1.000
_cell.angle_alpha   90.00
_cell.angle_beta   90.00
_cell.angle_gamma   90.00
#
_symmetry.space_group_name_H-M   'P 1'
#
loop_
_entity.id
_entity.type
_entity.pdbx_description
1 polymer ?
#
loop_
_entity_poly.entity_id
_entity_poly.type
_entity_poly.pdbx_seq_one_letter_code
_entity_poly.pdbx_strand_id
1 'polypeptide(L)'
;MNEFFQRLDLPEFRAGLEAWVDTHVLAVDNAVQAALILLALLLGRLLGPKLRKAIAAATAGRARHAGVHDFVDRLAALSTPIVILLFLWIAVEAGSQTALFGHRLTQIAASLAAAWVAIRLVSGFIGNDLLARSVAWTAWILAALVAVGLFDATVVLLDSVGMTFGKVRISLLSLAKGVVALGILLWITSVLSRALERRISRAESLTPSVQVLVAKIIKIVLVVLAFLIAIGSLGIDLTALTVFGGALGIGVGIGLQKVVSNLVSGLLLLMDKSIKPNDVIAVGGTYGWVASLGARYAAVRT
;
A
#
# COMPACT_ATOMS: atom_id res chain seq x y z
N MET A 1 36.25 -25.72 -13.20
CA MET A 1 34.89 -25.73 -13.77
C MET A 1 34.65 -26.91 -14.73
N ASN A 2 35.68 -27.55 -15.31
CA ASN A 2 35.52 -28.63 -16.29
C ASN A 2 35.49 -30.06 -15.72
N GLU A 3 35.90 -30.29 -14.46
CA GLU A 3 35.85 -31.63 -13.85
C GLU A 3 34.45 -32.04 -13.34
N PHE A 4 33.56 -31.07 -13.04
CA PHE A 4 32.20 -31.35 -12.57
C PHE A 4 31.30 -31.94 -13.66
N PHE A 5 31.51 -31.53 -14.92
CA PHE A 5 30.73 -31.98 -16.07
C PHE A 5 31.24 -33.30 -16.69
N GLN A 6 32.47 -33.73 -16.40
CA GLN A 6 33.04 -34.99 -16.91
C GLN A 6 32.61 -36.24 -16.12
N ARG A 7 32.01 -36.08 -14.93
CA ARG A 7 31.46 -37.17 -14.11
C ARG A 7 29.95 -37.36 -14.24
N LEU A 8 29.27 -36.53 -15.03
CA LEU A 8 27.85 -36.71 -15.32
C LEU A 8 27.71 -37.74 -16.44
N ASP A 9 27.58 -39.00 -16.06
CA ASP A 9 27.27 -40.08 -17.00
C ASP A 9 25.84 -39.84 -17.53
N LEU A 10 25.74 -39.23 -18.72
CA LEU A 10 24.48 -38.79 -19.34
C LEU A 10 23.43 -39.91 -19.47
N PRO A 11 23.79 -41.18 -19.73
CA PRO A 11 22.86 -42.31 -19.70
C PRO A 11 22.32 -42.63 -18.30
N GLU A 12 23.15 -42.58 -17.25
CA GLU A 12 22.68 -42.80 -15.86
C GLU A 12 21.83 -41.64 -15.37
N PHE A 13 22.20 -40.39 -15.70
CA PHE A 13 21.37 -39.23 -15.42
C PHE A 13 20.02 -39.32 -16.14
N ARG A 14 20.01 -39.73 -17.41
CA ARG A 14 18.77 -39.93 -18.17
C ARG A 14 17.92 -41.05 -17.58
N ALA A 15 18.50 -42.21 -17.27
CA ALA A 15 17.79 -43.33 -16.66
C ALA A 15 17.26 -42.99 -15.26
N GLY A 16 18.02 -42.23 -14.47
CA GLY A 16 17.59 -41.71 -13.17
C GLY A 16 16.50 -40.65 -13.28
N LEU A 17 16.52 -39.82 -14.33
CA LEU A 17 15.50 -38.83 -14.61
C LEU A 17 14.22 -39.47 -15.15
N GLU A 18 14.34 -40.49 -16.00
CA GLU A 18 13.21 -41.32 -16.46
C GLU A 18 12.58 -42.08 -15.29
N ALA A 19 13.37 -42.73 -14.44
CA ALA A 19 12.88 -43.40 -13.23
C ALA A 19 12.27 -42.42 -12.22
N TRP A 20 12.85 -41.23 -12.04
CA TRP A 20 12.30 -40.18 -11.18
C TRP A 20 10.97 -39.64 -11.75
N VAL A 21 10.88 -39.43 -13.06
CA VAL A 21 9.64 -39.04 -13.76
C VAL A 21 8.58 -40.14 -13.64
N ASP A 22 8.92 -41.40 -13.83
CA ASP A 22 7.97 -42.51 -13.67
C ASP A 22 7.45 -42.62 -12.22
N THR A 23 8.34 -42.43 -11.25
CA THR A 23 8.02 -42.60 -9.82
C THR A 23 7.37 -41.35 -9.20
N HIS A 24 7.66 -40.15 -9.71
CA HIS A 24 7.23 -38.87 -9.11
C HIS A 24 6.43 -37.96 -10.05
N VAL A 25 6.27 -38.25 -11.33
CA VAL A 25 5.45 -37.46 -12.26
C VAL A 25 4.31 -38.31 -12.82
N LEU A 26 4.57 -39.59 -13.12
CA LEU A 26 3.59 -40.57 -13.59
C LEU A 26 2.98 -41.44 -12.49
N ALA A 27 3.35 -41.20 -11.22
CA ALA A 27 2.63 -41.77 -10.10
C ALA A 27 1.14 -41.44 -10.17
N VAL A 28 0.28 -42.43 -9.96
CA VAL A 28 -1.19 -42.33 -10.00
C VAL A 28 -1.67 -41.14 -9.17
N ASP A 29 -1.04 -40.90 -8.02
CA ASP A 29 -1.33 -39.77 -7.13
C ASP A 29 -1.18 -38.40 -7.79
N ASN A 30 -0.18 -38.22 -8.66
CA ASN A 30 0.08 -36.94 -9.33
C ASN A 30 -0.83 -36.75 -10.55
N ALA A 31 -1.20 -37.84 -11.23
CA ALA A 31 -2.22 -37.81 -12.26
C ALA A 31 -3.60 -37.40 -11.68
N VAL A 32 -3.97 -37.95 -10.51
CA VAL A 32 -5.20 -37.57 -9.79
C VAL A 32 -5.16 -36.10 -9.39
N GLN A 33 -4.05 -35.61 -8.81
CA GLN A 33 -3.89 -34.20 -8.46
C GLN A 33 -3.98 -33.28 -9.70
N ALA A 34 -3.35 -33.64 -10.82
CA ALA A 34 -3.43 -32.89 -12.06
C ALA A 34 -4.86 -32.86 -12.62
N ALA A 35 -5.59 -33.97 -12.56
CA ALA A 35 -6.99 -34.05 -12.95
C ALA A 35 -7.88 -33.14 -12.08
N LEU A 36 -7.65 -33.10 -10.76
CA LEU A 36 -8.37 -32.21 -9.84
C LEU A 36 -8.08 -30.73 -10.14
N ILE A 37 -6.84 -30.38 -10.46
CA ILE A 37 -6.47 -29.01 -10.86
C ILE A 37 -7.17 -28.63 -12.17
N LEU A 38 -7.13 -29.51 -13.18
CA LEU A 38 -7.80 -29.28 -14.46
C LEU A 38 -9.32 -29.16 -14.28
N LEU A 39 -9.91 -29.99 -13.43
CA LEU A 39 -11.33 -29.91 -13.08
C LEU A 39 -11.67 -28.58 -12.41
N ALA A 40 -10.86 -28.12 -11.44
CA ALA A 40 -11.05 -26.83 -10.79
C ALA A 40 -10.95 -25.66 -11.79
N LEU A 41 -10.01 -25.72 -12.74
CA LEU A 41 -9.87 -24.73 -13.82
C LEU A 41 -11.08 -24.76 -14.78
N LEU A 42 -11.57 -25.94 -15.13
CA LEU A 42 -12.74 -26.13 -15.99
C LEU A 42 -14.01 -25.58 -15.32
N LEU A 43 -14.26 -25.99 -14.07
CA LEU A 43 -15.39 -25.49 -13.26
C LEU A 43 -15.29 -23.98 -13.04
N GLY A 44 -14.09 -23.47 -12.81
CA GLY A 44 -13.79 -22.03 -12.78
C GLY A 44 -14.23 -21.31 -14.04
N ARG A 45 -13.85 -21.80 -15.22
CA ARG A 45 -14.24 -21.22 -16.51
C ARG A 45 -15.73 -21.35 -16.82
N LEU A 46 -16.39 -22.40 -16.33
CA LEU A 46 -17.81 -22.64 -16.59
C LEU A 46 -18.73 -21.87 -15.63
N LEU A 47 -18.40 -21.84 -14.34
CA LEU A 47 -19.19 -21.24 -13.27
C LEU A 47 -18.81 -19.78 -13.00
N GLY A 48 -17.54 -19.39 -13.23
CA GLY A 48 -17.06 -18.02 -13.04
C GLY A 48 -17.88 -16.96 -13.81
N PRO A 49 -18.11 -17.11 -15.12
CA PRO A 49 -18.95 -16.18 -15.89
C PRO A 49 -20.41 -16.14 -15.43
N LYS A 50 -20.96 -17.27 -14.96
CA LYS A 50 -22.32 -17.33 -14.40
C LYS A 50 -22.41 -16.56 -13.09
N LEU A 51 -21.43 -16.74 -12.20
CA LEU A 51 -21.32 -16.01 -10.95
C LEU A 51 -21.14 -14.50 -11.20
N ARG A 52 -20.30 -14.12 -12.18
CA ARG A 52 -20.15 -12.72 -12.60
C ARG A 52 -21.48 -12.10 -13.02
N LYS A 53 -22.23 -12.79 -13.89
CA LYS A 53 -23.55 -12.35 -14.35
C LYS A 53 -24.57 -12.26 -13.20
N ALA A 54 -24.56 -13.22 -12.28
CA ALA A 54 -25.43 -13.21 -11.11
C ALA A 54 -25.15 -12.03 -10.17
N ILE A 55 -23.87 -11.73 -9.91
CA ILE A 55 -23.46 -10.57 -9.10
C ILE A 55 -23.91 -9.27 -9.78
N ALA A 56 -23.67 -9.13 -11.09
CA ALA A 56 -24.09 -7.95 -11.85
C ALA A 56 -25.62 -7.77 -11.85
N ALA A 57 -26.39 -8.84 -12.06
CA ALA A 57 -27.86 -8.80 -12.02
C ALA A 57 -28.40 -8.42 -10.63
N ALA A 58 -27.80 -8.95 -9.56
CA ALA A 58 -28.20 -8.65 -8.18
C ALA A 58 -27.92 -7.20 -7.75
N THR A 59 -26.95 -6.54 -8.40
CA THR A 59 -26.50 -5.18 -8.08
C THR A 59 -27.00 -4.10 -9.04
N ALA A 60 -27.54 -4.48 -10.21
CA ALA A 60 -28.10 -3.58 -11.21
C ALA A 60 -29.15 -2.59 -10.65
N GLY A 61 -29.94 -2.99 -9.65
CA GLY A 61 -30.93 -2.12 -9.00
C GLY A 61 -30.38 -1.21 -7.89
N ARG A 62 -29.19 -1.49 -7.36
CA ARG A 62 -28.59 -0.81 -6.18
C ARG A 62 -27.43 0.11 -6.53
N ALA A 63 -26.77 -0.09 -7.68
CA ALA A 63 -25.63 0.70 -8.12
C ALA A 63 -26.05 1.98 -8.88
N ARG A 64 -26.77 2.90 -8.21
CA ARG A 64 -27.21 4.18 -8.79
C ARG A 64 -26.08 5.19 -9.04
N HIS A 65 -24.88 4.96 -8.49
CA HIS A 65 -23.72 5.84 -8.64
C HIS A 65 -22.62 5.18 -9.48
N ALA A 66 -22.06 5.91 -10.45
CA ALA A 66 -21.02 5.42 -11.37
C ALA A 66 -19.82 4.76 -10.65
N GLY A 67 -19.39 5.31 -9.51
CA GLY A 67 -18.30 4.73 -8.71
C GLY A 67 -18.62 3.38 -8.06
N VAL A 68 -19.90 3.10 -7.79
CA VAL A 68 -20.35 1.79 -7.27
C VAL A 68 -20.38 0.75 -8.39
N HIS A 69 -20.76 1.15 -9.61
CA HIS A 69 -20.73 0.27 -10.78
C HIS A 69 -19.31 -0.21 -11.09
N ASP A 70 -18.34 0.71 -11.16
CA ASP A 70 -16.93 0.37 -11.42
C ASP A 70 -16.33 -0.54 -10.35
N PHE A 71 -16.70 -0.31 -9.08
CA PHE A 71 -16.25 -1.14 -7.96
C PHE A 71 -16.85 -2.56 -8.04
N VAL A 72 -18.16 -2.66 -8.28
CA VAL A 72 -18.85 -3.95 -8.41
C VAL A 72 -18.32 -4.73 -9.61
N ASP A 73 -18.06 -4.08 -10.75
CA ASP A 73 -17.48 -4.75 -11.93
C ASP A 73 -16.08 -5.29 -11.66
N ARG A 74 -15.24 -4.53 -10.94
CA ARG A 74 -13.92 -4.98 -10.50
C ARG A 74 -14.02 -6.20 -9.58
N LEU A 75 -14.95 -6.21 -8.63
CA LEU A 75 -15.19 -7.37 -7.77
C LEU A 75 -15.77 -8.57 -8.54
N ALA A 76 -16.72 -8.32 -9.44
CA ALA A 76 -17.34 -9.37 -10.26
C ALA A 76 -16.31 -10.00 -11.23
N ALA A 77 -15.27 -9.26 -11.65
CA ALA A 77 -14.16 -9.80 -12.41
C ALA A 77 -13.28 -10.81 -11.62
N LEU A 78 -13.37 -10.81 -10.28
CA LEU A 78 -12.68 -11.79 -9.42
C LEU A 78 -13.43 -13.12 -9.28
N SER A 79 -14.68 -13.19 -9.74
CA SER A 79 -15.52 -14.39 -9.68
C SER A 79 -14.83 -15.66 -10.20
N THR A 80 -14.22 -15.59 -11.38
CA THR A 80 -13.53 -16.74 -12.00
C THR A 80 -12.33 -17.20 -11.16
N PRO A 81 -11.38 -16.32 -10.76
CA PRO A 81 -10.31 -16.69 -9.84
C PRO A 81 -10.78 -17.28 -8.51
N ILE A 82 -11.80 -16.67 -7.91
CA ILE A 82 -12.34 -17.09 -6.60
C ILE A 82 -12.94 -18.49 -6.70
N VAL A 83 -13.70 -18.77 -7.77
CA VAL A 83 -14.27 -20.10 -7.99
C VAL A 83 -13.17 -21.14 -8.17
N ILE A 84 -12.14 -20.85 -8.96
CA ILE A 84 -10.98 -21.75 -9.14
C ILE A 84 -10.32 -22.01 -7.78
N LEU A 85 -10.04 -20.95 -7.01
CA LEU A 85 -9.41 -21.06 -5.69
C LEU A 85 -10.26 -21.92 -4.73
N LEU A 86 -11.58 -21.72 -4.72
CA LEU A 86 -12.50 -22.46 -3.86
C LEU A 86 -12.50 -23.96 -4.18
N PHE A 87 -12.56 -24.33 -5.47
CA PHE A 87 -12.47 -25.74 -5.87
C PHE A 87 -11.10 -26.36 -5.59
N LEU A 88 -10.02 -25.60 -5.75
CA LEU A 88 -8.68 -26.05 -5.38
C LEU A 88 -8.54 -26.27 -3.86
N TRP A 89 -9.10 -25.38 -3.04
CA TRP A 89 -9.13 -25.55 -1.59
C TRP A 89 -9.93 -26.78 -1.15
N ILE A 90 -11.08 -27.02 -1.77
CA ILE A 90 -11.86 -28.25 -1.54
C ILE A 90 -11.04 -29.49 -1.91
N ALA A 91 -10.32 -29.45 -3.04
CA ALA A 91 -9.46 -30.56 -3.46
C ALA A 91 -8.28 -30.81 -2.51
N VAL A 92 -7.70 -29.75 -1.95
CA VAL A 92 -6.64 -29.85 -0.92
C VAL A 92 -7.20 -30.50 0.36
N GLU A 93 -8.33 -30.00 0.85
CA GLU A 93 -8.95 -30.51 2.08
C GLU A 93 -9.43 -31.97 1.95
N ALA A 94 -9.98 -32.34 0.79
CA ALA A 94 -10.35 -33.71 0.51
C ALA A 94 -9.13 -34.65 0.51
N GLY A 95 -8.00 -34.21 -0.04
CA GLY A 95 -6.75 -34.97 -0.06
C GLY A 95 -6.08 -35.10 1.29
N SER A 96 -6.16 -34.08 2.15
CA SER A 96 -5.58 -34.13 3.50
C SER A 96 -6.34 -35.07 4.45
N GLN A 97 -7.66 -35.21 4.28
CA GLN A 97 -8.49 -36.05 5.16
C GLN A 97 -8.55 -37.53 4.75
N THR A 98 -8.44 -37.84 3.46
CA THR A 98 -8.70 -39.20 2.96
C THR A 98 -7.45 -40.06 2.78
N ALA A 99 -6.25 -39.47 2.81
CA ALA A 99 -4.96 -40.15 2.55
C ALA A 99 -4.90 -40.96 1.23
N LEU A 100 -5.90 -40.80 0.34
CA LEU A 100 -6.07 -41.58 -0.90
C LEU A 100 -5.13 -41.10 -2.03
N PHE A 101 -4.63 -39.88 -1.94
CA PHE A 101 -3.74 -39.27 -2.93
C PHE A 101 -2.88 -38.17 -2.27
N GLY A 102 -1.69 -37.92 -2.82
CA GLY A 102 -0.86 -36.78 -2.40
C GLY A 102 -1.59 -35.43 -2.53
N HIS A 103 -1.21 -34.44 -1.73
CA HIS A 103 -1.83 -33.11 -1.71
C HIS A 103 -0.87 -31.96 -2.10
N ARG A 104 0.39 -32.27 -2.47
CA ARG A 104 1.41 -31.24 -2.70
C ARG A 104 1.12 -30.38 -3.92
N LEU A 105 0.75 -30.98 -5.06
CA LEU A 105 0.50 -30.23 -6.31
C LEU A 105 -0.79 -29.40 -6.22
N THR A 106 -1.84 -29.94 -5.58
CA THR A 106 -3.09 -29.22 -5.34
C THR A 106 -2.88 -28.05 -4.37
N GLN A 107 -2.02 -28.20 -3.36
CA GLN A 107 -1.65 -27.12 -2.44
C GLN A 107 -0.85 -26.01 -3.14
N ILE A 108 0.10 -26.37 -4.00
CA ILE A 108 0.84 -25.42 -4.86
C ILE A 108 -0.13 -24.68 -5.78
N ALA A 109 -1.04 -25.38 -6.44
CA ALA A 109 -2.03 -24.76 -7.31
C ALA A 109 -2.95 -23.80 -6.53
N ALA A 110 -3.39 -24.20 -5.33
CA ALA A 110 -4.21 -23.36 -4.46
C ALA A 110 -3.47 -22.10 -3.98
N SER A 111 -2.18 -22.20 -3.61
CA SER A 111 -1.39 -21.04 -3.18
C SER A 111 -1.17 -20.04 -4.32
N LEU A 112 -0.88 -20.53 -5.53
CA LEU A 112 -0.72 -19.70 -6.73
C LEU A 112 -2.05 -19.07 -7.16
N ALA A 113 -3.16 -19.81 -7.05
CA ALA A 113 -4.50 -19.25 -7.30
C ALA A 113 -4.88 -18.17 -6.27
N ALA A 114 -4.52 -18.36 -5.00
CA ALA A 114 -4.73 -17.37 -3.95
C ALA A 114 -3.92 -16.10 -4.22
N ALA A 115 -2.65 -16.25 -4.62
CA ALA A 115 -1.82 -15.13 -5.04
C ALA A 115 -2.41 -14.41 -6.25
N TRP A 116 -2.89 -15.14 -7.26
CA TRP A 116 -3.53 -14.55 -8.43
C TRP A 116 -4.78 -13.72 -8.06
N VAL A 117 -5.62 -14.22 -7.15
CA VAL A 117 -6.79 -13.48 -6.62
C VAL A 117 -6.34 -12.21 -5.90
N ALA A 118 -5.37 -12.34 -4.98
CA ALA A 118 -4.86 -11.23 -4.20
C ALA A 118 -4.22 -10.14 -5.08
N ILE A 119 -3.39 -10.53 -6.04
CA ILE A 119 -2.74 -9.63 -6.99
C ILE A 119 -3.80 -8.87 -7.80
N ARG A 120 -4.81 -9.57 -8.33
CA ARG A 120 -5.85 -8.95 -9.15
C ARG A 120 -6.70 -7.97 -8.33
N LEU A 121 -6.98 -8.30 -7.08
CA LEU A 121 -7.68 -7.40 -6.16
C LEU A 121 -6.84 -6.14 -5.88
N VAL A 122 -5.59 -6.30 -5.42
CA VAL A 122 -4.72 -5.19 -5.02
C VAL A 122 -4.34 -4.31 -6.20
N SER A 123 -3.92 -4.91 -7.32
CA SER A 123 -3.55 -4.19 -8.55
C SER A 123 -4.72 -3.37 -9.10
N GLY A 124 -5.95 -3.83 -8.88
CA GLY A 124 -7.17 -3.11 -9.27
C GLY A 124 -7.38 -1.78 -8.53
N PHE A 125 -6.74 -1.54 -7.38
CA PHE A 125 -6.81 -0.27 -6.65
C PHE A 125 -5.61 0.64 -6.87
N ILE A 126 -4.55 0.14 -7.51
CA ILE A 126 -3.33 0.90 -7.78
C ILE A 126 -3.48 1.60 -9.13
N GLY A 127 -3.57 2.93 -9.12
CA GLY A 127 -3.75 3.72 -10.34
C GLY A 127 -2.51 3.84 -11.23
N ASN A 128 -1.32 3.44 -10.76
CA ASN A 128 -0.07 3.49 -11.52
C ASN A 128 0.35 2.08 -11.95
N ASP A 129 0.47 1.85 -13.26
CA ASP A 129 0.82 0.57 -13.86
C ASP A 129 2.18 0.05 -13.37
N LEU A 130 3.18 0.91 -13.18
CA LEU A 130 4.50 0.50 -12.69
C LEU A 130 4.44 -0.05 -11.26
N LEU A 131 3.66 0.58 -10.38
CA LEU A 131 3.47 0.12 -9.01
C LEU A 131 2.66 -1.18 -8.98
N ALA A 132 1.60 -1.26 -9.80
CA ALA A 132 0.80 -2.48 -9.90
C ALA A 132 1.64 -3.68 -10.38
N ARG A 133 2.49 -3.48 -11.40
CA ARG A 133 3.45 -4.50 -11.87
C ARG A 133 4.45 -4.90 -10.79
N SER A 134 5.02 -3.93 -10.07
CA SER A 134 6.00 -4.20 -9.01
C SER A 134 5.40 -5.02 -7.87
N VAL A 135 4.17 -4.67 -7.45
CA VAL A 135 3.41 -5.43 -6.44
C VAL A 135 3.08 -6.83 -6.94
N ALA A 136 2.64 -6.97 -8.20
CA ALA A 136 2.34 -8.26 -8.81
C ALA A 136 3.58 -9.18 -8.85
N TRP A 137 4.73 -8.68 -9.32
CA TRP A 137 5.98 -9.45 -9.33
C TRP A 137 6.41 -9.87 -7.93
N THR A 138 6.36 -8.95 -6.96
CA THR A 138 6.70 -9.25 -5.57
C THR A 138 5.79 -10.34 -5.00
N ALA A 139 4.47 -10.23 -5.21
CA ALA A 139 3.50 -11.20 -4.75
C ALA A 139 3.68 -12.57 -5.45
N TRP A 140 4.02 -12.61 -6.75
CA TRP A 140 4.33 -13.85 -7.45
C TRP A 140 5.59 -14.53 -6.91
N ILE A 141 6.65 -13.76 -6.63
CA ILE A 141 7.88 -14.29 -6.04
C ILE A 141 7.58 -14.88 -4.66
N LEU A 142 6.85 -14.15 -3.81
CA LEU A 142 6.45 -14.65 -2.49
C LEU A 142 5.59 -15.90 -2.59
N ALA A 143 4.60 -15.91 -3.49
CA ALA A 143 3.73 -17.06 -3.70
C ALA A 143 4.50 -18.29 -4.19
N ALA A 144 5.48 -18.10 -5.09
CA ALA A 144 6.35 -19.17 -5.56
C ALA A 144 7.23 -19.72 -4.43
N LEU A 145 7.81 -18.86 -3.59
CA LEU A 145 8.59 -19.28 -2.42
C LEU A 145 7.76 -20.08 -1.42
N VAL A 146 6.53 -19.63 -1.14
CA VAL A 146 5.59 -20.36 -0.28
C VAL A 146 5.18 -21.68 -0.91
N ALA A 147 4.86 -21.69 -2.21
CA ALA A 147 4.45 -22.88 -2.94
C ALA A 147 5.53 -23.98 -2.92
N VAL A 148 6.79 -23.60 -3.09
CA VAL A 148 7.94 -24.53 -3.10
C VAL A 148 8.39 -24.87 -1.67
N GLY A 149 7.84 -24.24 -0.62
CA GLY A 149 8.24 -24.46 0.77
C GLY A 149 9.60 -23.85 1.15
N LEU A 150 10.10 -22.89 0.36
CA LEU A 150 11.38 -22.21 0.56
C LEU A 150 11.25 -20.88 1.30
N PHE A 151 10.03 -20.46 1.65
CA PHE A 151 9.78 -19.18 2.28
C PHE A 151 10.55 -19.02 3.60
N ASP A 152 10.45 -19.98 4.52
CA ASP A 152 11.10 -19.89 5.83
C ASP A 152 12.62 -19.90 5.70
N ALA A 153 13.17 -20.77 4.84
CA ALA A 153 14.60 -20.81 4.54
C ALA A 153 15.09 -19.47 3.96
N THR A 154 14.29 -18.85 3.09
CA THR A 154 14.59 -17.53 2.51
C THR A 154 14.55 -16.44 3.58
N VAL A 155 13.56 -16.44 4.48
CA VAL A 155 13.46 -15.49 5.59
C VAL A 155 14.70 -15.58 6.50
N VAL A 156 15.11 -16.80 6.88
CA VAL A 156 16.31 -17.04 7.69
C VAL A 156 17.56 -16.57 6.95
N LEU A 157 17.69 -16.86 5.65
CA LEU A 157 18.82 -16.42 4.85
C LEU A 157 18.91 -14.88 4.79
N LEU A 158 17.81 -14.20 4.49
CA LEU A 158 17.78 -12.73 4.46
C LEU A 158 18.05 -12.11 5.83
N ASP A 159 17.66 -12.77 6.93
CA ASP A 159 17.94 -12.28 8.28
C ASP A 159 19.40 -12.52 8.70
N SER A 160 20.00 -13.61 8.22
CA SER A 160 21.40 -13.96 8.47
C SER A 160 22.37 -12.93 7.86
N VAL A 161 22.04 -12.39 6.69
CA VAL A 161 22.81 -11.33 6.04
C VAL A 161 22.42 -9.98 6.64
N GLY A 162 23.18 -9.53 7.64
CA GLY A 162 22.92 -8.25 8.29
C GLY A 162 24.16 -7.65 8.94
N MET A 163 24.09 -6.34 9.17
CA MET A 163 25.12 -5.57 9.87
C MET A 163 24.54 -4.97 11.15
N THR A 164 25.32 -5.00 12.22
CA THR A 164 24.94 -4.40 13.50
C THR A 164 25.57 -3.02 13.64
N PHE A 165 24.73 -2.01 13.87
CA PHE A 165 25.13 -0.64 14.13
C PHE A 165 24.72 -0.26 15.56
N GLY A 166 25.68 -0.28 16.49
CA GLY A 166 25.40 -0.04 17.91
C GLY A 166 24.45 -1.10 18.48
N LYS A 167 23.22 -0.70 18.84
CA LYS A 167 22.17 -1.61 19.37
C LYS A 167 21.20 -2.13 18.31
N VAL A 168 21.32 -1.66 17.06
CA VAL A 168 20.36 -1.96 15.98
C VAL A 168 21.00 -2.92 14.99
N ARG A 169 20.33 -4.04 14.70
CA ARG A 169 20.72 -4.96 13.64
C ARG A 169 19.87 -4.68 12.40
N ILE A 170 20.52 -4.30 11.30
CA ILE A 170 19.87 -4.11 10.00
C ILE A 170 20.23 -5.32 9.14
N SER A 171 19.28 -6.23 8.98
CA SER A 171 19.37 -7.38 8.07
C SER A 171 18.75 -7.06 6.71
N LEU A 172 19.07 -7.86 5.70
CA LEU A 172 18.44 -7.73 4.38
C LEU A 172 16.93 -7.93 4.48
N LEU A 173 16.48 -8.77 5.42
CA LEU A 173 15.08 -8.96 5.76
C LEU A 173 14.45 -7.68 6.34
N SER A 174 15.11 -7.02 7.30
CA SER A 174 14.56 -5.79 7.88
C SER A 174 14.49 -4.68 6.85
N LEU A 175 15.51 -4.54 5.99
CA LEU A 175 15.51 -3.59 4.88
C LEU A 175 14.34 -3.85 3.91
N ALA A 176 14.13 -5.12 3.51
CA ALA A 176 13.01 -5.49 2.64
C ALA A 176 11.65 -5.14 3.27
N LYS A 177 11.46 -5.48 4.56
CA LYS A 177 10.25 -5.11 5.32
C LYS A 177 10.05 -3.59 5.38
N GLY A 178 11.13 -2.84 5.62
CA GLY A 178 11.10 -1.38 5.67
C GLY A 178 10.72 -0.73 4.33
N VAL A 179 11.23 -1.23 3.20
CA VAL A 179 10.85 -0.75 1.86
C VAL A 179 9.37 -1.00 1.59
N VAL A 180 8.87 -2.20 1.91
CA VAL A 180 7.45 -2.52 1.76
C VAL A 180 6.59 -1.65 2.67
N ALA A 181 6.96 -1.48 3.93
CA ALA A 181 6.25 -0.63 4.89
C ALA A 181 6.22 0.84 4.42
N LEU A 182 7.35 1.38 3.95
CA LEU A 182 7.42 2.72 3.39
C LEU A 182 6.50 2.87 2.17
N GLY A 183 6.52 1.90 1.25
CA GLY A 183 5.64 1.90 0.08
C GLY A 183 4.15 1.95 0.46
N ILE A 184 3.74 1.15 1.44
CA ILE A 184 2.37 1.14 1.97
C ILE A 184 2.03 2.48 2.61
N LEU A 185 2.90 3.02 3.47
CA LEU A 185 2.68 4.30 4.14
C LEU A 185 2.57 5.46 3.14
N LEU A 186 3.42 5.50 2.10
CA LEU A 186 3.33 6.51 1.04
C LEU A 186 2.04 6.38 0.20
N TRP A 187 1.58 5.15 -0.03
CA TRP A 187 0.29 4.93 -0.69
C TRP A 187 -0.87 5.44 0.17
N ILE A 188 -0.90 5.11 1.47
CA ILE A 188 -1.89 5.63 2.43
C ILE A 188 -1.85 7.16 2.46
N THR A 189 -0.67 7.75 2.59
CA THR A 189 -0.46 9.20 2.56
C THR A 189 -1.01 9.81 1.27
N SER A 190 -0.81 9.17 0.12
CA SER A 190 -1.31 9.67 -1.16
C SER A 190 -2.85 9.63 -1.24
N VAL A 191 -3.48 8.58 -0.72
CA VAL A 191 -4.95 8.47 -0.63
C VAL A 191 -5.51 9.52 0.33
N LEU A 192 -4.95 9.60 1.53
CA LEU A 192 -5.37 10.54 2.57
C LEU A 192 -5.18 12.00 2.12
N SER A 193 -4.03 12.32 1.52
CA SER A 193 -3.74 13.67 1.01
C SER A 193 -4.75 14.11 -0.04
N ARG A 194 -5.11 13.22 -0.98
CA ARG A 194 -6.15 13.52 -1.99
C ARG A 194 -7.53 13.71 -1.38
N ALA A 195 -7.86 12.93 -0.36
CA ALA A 195 -9.13 13.10 0.36
C ALA A 195 -9.19 14.46 1.09
N LEU A 196 -8.11 14.84 1.76
CA LEU A 196 -7.99 16.13 2.44
C LEU A 196 -7.99 17.30 1.45
N GLU A 197 -7.26 17.19 0.34
CA GLU A 197 -7.24 18.21 -0.72
C GLU A 197 -8.64 18.49 -1.27
N ARG A 198 -9.43 17.44 -1.56
CA ARG A 198 -10.83 17.58 -2.00
C ARG A 198 -11.73 18.23 -0.94
N ARG A 199 -11.45 18.02 0.34
CA ARG A 199 -12.20 18.64 1.43
C ARG A 199 -11.84 20.12 1.57
N ILE A 200 -10.55 20.46 1.46
CA ILE A 200 -10.02 21.82 1.53
C ILE A 200 -10.49 22.64 0.33
N SER A 201 -10.52 22.06 -0.87
CA SER A 201 -10.94 22.77 -2.09
C SER A 201 -12.43 23.15 -2.10
N ARG A 202 -13.23 22.54 -1.23
CA ARG A 202 -14.66 22.86 -1.04
C ARG A 202 -14.90 23.89 0.07
N ALA A 203 -13.85 24.32 0.76
CA ALA A 203 -13.98 25.33 1.80
C ALA A 203 -14.11 26.72 1.14
N GLU A 204 -15.36 27.19 1.01
CA GLU A 204 -15.69 28.51 0.45
C GLU A 204 -15.09 29.68 1.25
N SER A 205 -14.75 29.45 2.52
CA SER A 205 -14.10 30.42 3.39
C SER A 205 -12.61 30.67 3.07
N LEU A 206 -12.00 29.87 2.19
CA LEU A 206 -10.60 29.99 1.82
C LEU A 206 -10.44 30.44 0.37
N THR A 207 -9.49 31.34 0.13
CA THR A 207 -9.11 31.70 -1.25
C THR A 207 -8.42 30.52 -1.94
N PRO A 208 -8.51 30.39 -3.28
CA PRO A 208 -7.91 29.27 -4.01
C PRO A 208 -6.41 29.09 -3.72
N SER A 209 -5.65 30.18 -3.60
CA SER A 209 -4.22 30.14 -3.28
C SER A 209 -3.94 29.55 -1.88
N VAL A 210 -4.78 29.86 -0.90
CA VAL A 210 -4.66 29.31 0.47
C VAL A 210 -5.02 27.83 0.48
N GLN A 211 -6.05 27.41 -0.26
CA GLN A 211 -6.44 26.01 -0.38
C GLN A 211 -5.27 25.15 -0.90
N VAL A 212 -4.61 25.58 -1.98
CA VAL A 212 -3.45 24.87 -2.55
C VAL A 212 -2.26 24.84 -1.58
N LEU A 213 -1.98 25.96 -0.91
CA LEU A 213 -0.88 26.04 0.06
C LEU A 213 -1.09 25.06 1.22
N VAL A 214 -2.27 25.08 1.84
CA VAL A 214 -2.60 24.21 2.98
C VAL A 214 -2.55 22.73 2.57
N ALA A 215 -3.11 22.38 1.40
CA ALA A 215 -3.06 21.01 0.89
C ALA A 215 -1.61 20.52 0.68
N LYS A 216 -0.73 21.36 0.13
CA LYS A 216 0.69 21.03 -0.05
C LYS A 216 1.41 20.85 1.28
N ILE A 217 1.18 21.74 2.26
CA ILE A 217 1.79 21.63 3.60
C ILE A 217 1.38 20.32 4.27
N ILE A 218 0.09 20.00 4.27
CA ILE A 218 -0.42 18.74 4.84
C ILE A 218 0.22 17.54 4.15
N LYS A 219 0.32 17.54 2.82
CA LYS A 219 0.96 16.45 2.08
C LYS A 219 2.43 16.28 2.47
N ILE A 220 3.19 17.36 2.60
CA ILE A 220 4.60 17.31 3.03
C ILE A 220 4.70 16.70 4.42
N VAL A 221 3.88 17.17 5.37
CA VAL A 221 3.86 16.67 6.75
C VAL A 221 3.55 15.17 6.79
N LEU A 222 2.54 14.71 6.05
CA LEU A 222 2.17 13.30 5.98
C LEU A 222 3.29 12.42 5.37
N VAL A 223 3.99 12.92 4.35
CA VAL A 223 5.13 12.21 3.74
C VAL A 223 6.29 12.09 4.74
N VAL A 224 6.61 13.18 5.46
CA VAL A 224 7.66 13.16 6.49
C VAL A 224 7.30 12.16 7.60
N LEU A 225 6.06 12.16 8.08
CA LEU A 225 5.56 11.19 9.08
C LEU A 225 5.68 9.75 8.58
N ALA A 226 5.23 9.48 7.35
CA ALA A 226 5.36 8.15 6.75
C ALA A 226 6.82 7.66 6.70
N PHE A 227 7.75 8.56 6.37
CA PHE A 227 9.18 8.24 6.34
C PHE A 227 9.75 7.96 7.73
N LEU A 228 9.42 8.80 8.73
CA LEU A 228 9.87 8.59 10.11
C LEU A 228 9.35 7.27 10.70
N ILE A 229 8.08 6.94 10.46
CA ILE A 229 7.49 5.67 10.89
C ILE A 229 8.19 4.48 10.21
N ALA A 230 8.46 4.57 8.90
CA ALA A 230 9.14 3.50 8.16
C ALA A 230 10.56 3.26 8.67
N ILE A 231 11.35 4.33 8.89
CA ILE A 231 12.69 4.22 9.47
C ILE A 231 12.63 3.67 10.90
N GLY A 232 11.70 4.16 11.72
CA GLY A 232 11.52 3.67 13.09
C GLY A 232 11.19 2.17 13.14
N SER A 233 10.48 1.63 12.14
CA SER A 233 10.19 0.20 12.03
C SER A 233 11.43 -0.67 11.80
N LEU A 234 12.53 -0.09 11.33
CA LEU A 234 13.84 -0.76 11.19
C LEU A 234 14.61 -0.83 12.52
N GLY A 235 14.05 -0.28 13.60
CA GLY A 235 14.71 -0.17 14.90
C GLY A 235 15.74 0.95 14.95
N ILE A 236 15.82 1.81 13.92
CA ILE A 236 16.74 2.95 13.87
C ILE A 236 16.28 4.00 14.89
N ASP A 237 17.21 4.46 15.73
CA ASP A 237 16.95 5.50 16.72
C ASP A 237 16.66 6.84 16.02
N LEU A 238 15.45 7.35 16.22
CA LEU A 238 14.99 8.62 15.66
C LEU A 238 15.44 9.83 16.49
N THR A 239 16.10 9.65 17.63
CA THR A 239 16.49 10.74 18.55
C THR A 239 17.27 11.84 17.82
N ALA A 240 18.22 11.47 16.95
CA ALA A 240 18.95 12.44 16.15
C ALA A 240 18.02 13.25 15.24
N LEU A 241 17.10 12.60 14.52
CA LEU A 241 16.09 13.27 13.69
C LEU A 241 15.13 14.14 14.52
N THR A 242 14.79 13.74 15.74
CA THR A 242 13.98 14.54 16.66
C THR A 242 14.71 15.79 17.11
N VAL A 243 16.01 15.70 17.42
CA VAL A 243 16.84 16.86 17.76
C VAL A 243 16.95 17.82 16.56
N PHE A 244 17.27 17.30 15.38
CA PHE A 244 17.32 18.11 14.15
C PHE A 244 15.96 18.71 13.80
N GLY A 245 14.88 17.94 13.95
CA GLY A 245 13.50 18.39 13.73
C GLY A 245 13.10 19.49 14.72
N GLY A 246 13.54 19.40 15.97
CA GLY A 246 13.38 20.46 16.97
C GLY A 246 14.10 21.75 16.56
N ALA A 247 15.37 21.65 16.14
CA ALA A 247 16.13 22.80 15.66
C ALA A 247 15.51 23.44 14.40
N LEU A 248 15.07 22.62 13.43
CA LEU A 248 14.31 23.08 12.27
C LEU A 248 13.01 23.78 12.68
N GLY A 249 12.28 23.21 13.65
CA GLY A 249 11.05 23.79 14.19
C GLY A 249 11.27 25.16 14.80
N ILE A 250 12.36 25.34 15.57
CA ILE A 250 12.78 26.65 16.10
C ILE A 250 13.07 27.62 14.96
N GLY A 251 13.85 27.20 13.95
CA GLY A 251 14.19 28.05 12.80
C GLY A 251 12.95 28.52 12.02
N VAL A 252 12.01 27.61 11.76
CA VAL A 252 10.72 27.93 11.13
C VAL A 252 9.89 28.86 12.02
N GLY A 253 9.87 28.61 13.34
CA GLY A 253 9.18 29.46 14.31
C GLY A 253 9.69 30.89 14.33
N ILE A 254 11.00 31.09 14.28
CA ILE A 254 11.64 32.41 14.17
C ILE A 254 11.24 33.08 12.85
N GLY A 255 11.26 32.35 11.74
CA GLY A 255 10.84 32.89 10.44
C GLY A 255 9.37 33.31 10.38
N LEU A 256 8.49 32.58 11.08
CA LEU A 256 7.06 32.89 11.16
C LEU A 256 6.69 33.86 12.29
N GLN A 257 7.63 34.22 13.16
CA GLN A 257 7.36 34.96 14.40
C GLN A 257 6.53 36.24 14.17
N LYS A 258 6.90 37.05 13.17
CA LYS A 258 6.19 38.32 12.88
C LYS A 258 4.78 38.08 12.36
N VAL A 259 4.57 37.03 11.56
CA VAL A 259 3.24 36.68 11.04
C VAL A 259 2.32 36.25 12.19
N VAL A 260 2.84 35.42 13.10
CA VAL A 260 2.10 34.96 14.27
C VAL A 260 1.82 36.13 15.22
N SER A 261 2.81 36.98 15.49
CA SER A 261 2.64 38.16 16.34
C SER A 261 1.56 39.10 15.79
N ASN A 262 1.58 39.42 14.50
CA ASN A 262 0.56 40.28 13.88
C ASN A 262 -0.84 39.65 13.93
N LEU A 263 -0.94 38.33 13.75
CA LEU A 263 -2.21 37.61 13.84
C LEU A 263 -2.78 37.64 15.27
N VAL A 264 -1.94 37.38 16.29
CA VAL A 264 -2.35 37.42 17.70
C VAL A 264 -2.78 38.83 18.09
N SER A 265 -2.02 39.86 17.71
CA SER A 265 -2.40 41.25 17.93
C SER A 265 -3.74 41.58 17.28
N GLY A 266 -3.94 41.20 16.01
CA GLY A 266 -5.21 41.44 15.33
C GLY A 266 -6.40 40.74 15.98
N LEU A 267 -6.23 39.48 16.42
CA LEU A 267 -7.25 38.72 17.15
C LEU A 267 -7.59 39.38 18.49
N LEU A 268 -6.60 39.79 19.27
CA LEU A 268 -6.81 40.49 20.55
C LEU A 268 -7.57 41.80 20.35
N LEU A 269 -7.19 42.61 19.37
CA LEU A 269 -7.89 43.87 19.04
C LEU A 269 -9.37 43.64 18.68
N LEU A 270 -9.68 42.56 17.95
CA LEU A 270 -11.05 42.19 17.61
C LEU A 270 -11.84 41.68 18.83
N MET A 271 -11.19 40.91 19.70
CA MET A 271 -11.81 40.32 20.89
C MET A 271 -12.11 41.38 21.95
N ASP A 272 -11.14 42.24 22.23
CA ASP A 272 -11.23 43.31 23.22
C ASP A 272 -11.98 44.53 22.68
N LYS A 273 -12.29 44.54 21.38
CA LYS A 273 -12.92 45.65 20.64
C LYS A 273 -12.23 46.99 20.89
N SER A 274 -10.90 46.99 21.08
CA SER A 274 -10.10 48.18 21.39
C SER A 274 -10.10 49.20 20.24
N ILE A 275 -10.40 48.74 19.02
CA ILE A 275 -10.57 49.55 17.82
C ILE A 275 -11.67 48.95 16.96
N LYS A 276 -12.55 49.78 16.41
CA LYS A 276 -13.69 49.38 15.59
C LYS A 276 -13.64 50.06 14.22
N PRO A 277 -14.26 49.47 13.18
CA PRO A 277 -14.49 50.17 11.92
C PRO A 277 -15.20 51.51 12.18
N ASN A 278 -14.74 52.56 11.50
CA ASN A 278 -15.12 53.97 11.68
C ASN A 278 -14.56 54.69 12.92
N ASP A 279 -13.76 54.03 13.76
CA ASP A 279 -13.02 54.77 14.80
C ASP A 279 -11.95 55.67 14.16
N VAL A 280 -11.76 56.85 14.74
CA VAL A 280 -10.64 57.73 14.39
C VAL A 280 -9.44 57.33 15.23
N ILE A 281 -8.34 57.02 14.56
CA ILE A 281 -7.09 56.65 15.24
C ILE A 281 -5.92 57.47 14.72
N ALA A 282 -4.89 57.59 15.56
CA ALA A 282 -3.60 58.14 15.20
C ALA A 282 -2.56 57.02 15.18
N VAL A 283 -1.93 56.79 14.03
CA VAL A 283 -0.89 55.75 13.87
C VAL A 283 0.32 56.40 13.21
N GLY A 284 1.47 56.36 13.89
CA GLY A 284 2.71 56.94 13.37
C GLY A 284 2.63 58.44 13.04
N GLY A 285 1.84 59.21 13.80
CA GLY A 285 1.66 60.66 13.59
C GLY A 285 0.66 61.03 12.50
N THR A 286 0.02 60.06 11.85
CA THR A 286 -1.04 60.30 10.85
C THR A 286 -2.42 60.00 11.45
N TYR A 287 -3.39 60.90 11.22
CA TYR A 287 -4.78 60.72 11.62
C TYR A 287 -5.60 60.11 10.48
N GLY A 288 -6.53 59.22 10.80
CA GLY A 288 -7.44 58.67 9.81
C GLY A 288 -8.53 57.79 10.44
N TRP A 289 -9.47 57.35 9.61
CA TRP A 289 -10.54 56.44 10.01
C TRP A 289 -10.17 54.98 9.73
N VAL A 290 -10.52 54.08 10.65
CA VAL A 290 -10.39 52.64 10.43
C VAL A 290 -11.41 52.20 9.37
N ALA A 291 -10.92 51.87 8.18
CA ALA A 291 -11.75 51.42 7.05
C ALA A 291 -12.17 49.95 7.20
N SER A 292 -11.25 49.08 7.62
CA SER A 292 -11.52 47.66 7.86
C SER A 292 -10.51 47.04 8.80
N LEU A 293 -10.94 46.04 9.57
CA LEU A 293 -10.08 45.20 10.39
C LEU A 293 -10.08 43.78 9.83
N GLY A 294 -8.89 43.31 9.45
CA GLY A 294 -8.63 41.89 9.17
C GLY A 294 -7.92 41.23 10.36
N ALA A 295 -7.82 39.90 10.33
CA ALA A 295 -7.20 39.14 11.42
C ALA A 295 -5.72 39.48 11.68
N ARG A 296 -5.01 40.06 10.71
CA ARG A 296 -3.57 40.37 10.80
C ARG A 296 -3.18 41.80 10.38
N TYR A 297 -4.15 42.63 10.01
CA TYR A 297 -3.92 44.00 9.55
C TYR A 297 -5.17 44.87 9.76
N ALA A 298 -4.98 46.17 9.91
CA ALA A 298 -6.05 47.16 9.86
C ALA A 298 -5.76 48.13 8.70
N ALA A 299 -6.80 48.44 7.91
CA ALA A 299 -6.70 49.44 6.85
C ALA A 299 -7.23 50.77 7.38
N VAL A 300 -6.43 51.83 7.21
CA VAL A 300 -6.77 53.19 7.64
C VAL A 300 -6.91 54.07 6.40
N ARG A 301 -8.00 54.85 6.34
CA ARG A 301 -8.21 55.87 5.31
C ARG A 301 -7.89 57.24 5.92
N THR A 302 -6.85 57.86 5.39
CA THR A 302 -6.41 59.22 5.73
C THR A 302 -7.17 60.27 4.94
#